data_AF-A0A8J7WCD4-F1
#
_entry.id   AF-A0A8J7WCD4-F1
#
_cell.length_a   1.000
_cell.length_b   1.000
_cell.length_c   1.000
_cell.angle_alpha   90.00
_cell.angle_beta   90.00
_cell.angle_gamma   90.00
#
_symmetry.space_group_name_H-M   'P 1'
#
loop_
_entity.id
_entity.type
_entity.pdbx_description
1 polymer ?
#
loop_
_entity_poly.entity_id
_entity_poly.type
_entity_poly.pdbx_seq_one_letter_code
_entity_poly.pdbx_strand_id
1 'polypeptide(L)'
;MGTVIQLSLPSRIAPMAERVSALIGLFATQRRVEDDVFWLKENAELLNILECTGISVDPASLAVHEGFYTRAEERLRFFPQYYRFILSLTLDIEALGMKGDAGERMAHFAADQGLADAELSDLQRAEARRLMMRRGIDPLNDPGLDDRLRAFAARDRTFALPNKKAAYELTHIAYYLSEYGRRDPRLPQSAVRSLHFAGLTAFLEQNADLLAEICIALIHAGETPPEIWTDWLGAQTRGFATESGPGVPLQDDYHEFFVCNWHAATVGAPVFRIPVAMERTRFDRAARPAPLREISLALMELEGARCGEWPVMRRRMAPHLSPETVDLIEIAAASSVHFDAFFEGFARAGAA
;
A
#
# COMPACT_ATOMS: atom_id res chain seq x y z
N MET A 1 56.19 6.11 6.84
CA MET A 1 55.04 5.98 5.92
C MET A 1 54.16 4.86 6.46
N GLY A 2 53.01 5.20 7.04
CA GLY A 2 52.10 4.22 7.64
C GLY A 2 51.16 3.66 6.58
N THR A 3 51.17 2.34 6.41
CA THR A 3 50.25 1.63 5.51
C THR A 3 48.84 1.65 6.10
N VAL A 4 47.92 2.36 5.45
CA VAL A 4 46.50 2.29 5.78
C VAL A 4 45.95 0.97 5.25
N ILE A 5 45.61 0.05 6.13
CA ILE A 5 44.90 -1.19 5.78
C ILE A 5 43.41 -0.84 5.73
N GLN A 6 42.83 -0.77 4.54
CA GLN A 6 41.38 -0.70 4.39
C GLN A 6 40.77 -2.07 4.73
N LEU A 7 40.19 -2.16 5.93
CA LEU A 7 39.31 -3.27 6.31
C LEU A 7 37.98 -3.10 5.57
N SER A 8 37.84 -3.79 4.43
CA SER A 8 36.56 -3.95 3.75
C SER A 8 35.73 -4.96 4.53
N LEU A 9 34.91 -4.50 5.48
CA LEU A 9 33.89 -5.34 6.10
C LEU A 9 32.90 -5.77 5.01
N PRO A 10 32.68 -7.08 4.77
CA PRO A 10 31.69 -7.52 3.80
C PRO A 10 30.31 -6.99 4.20
N SER A 11 29.60 -6.41 3.23
CA SER A 11 28.19 -6.05 3.40
C SER A 11 27.42 -7.27 3.89
N ARG A 12 26.77 -7.18 5.06
CA ARG A 12 25.88 -8.22 5.57
C ARG A 12 24.57 -8.37 4.77
N ILE A 13 24.37 -7.52 3.76
CA ILE A 13 23.17 -7.51 2.92
C ILE A 13 23.54 -8.12 1.58
N ALA A 14 22.91 -9.25 1.25
CA ALA A 14 23.04 -9.94 -0.03
C ALA A 14 22.63 -9.05 -1.21
N PRO A 15 23.08 -9.30 -2.45
CA PRO A 15 22.61 -8.60 -3.65
C PRO A 15 21.07 -8.58 -3.80
N MET A 16 20.52 -7.58 -4.51
CA MET A 16 19.07 -7.41 -4.62
C MET A 16 18.37 -8.64 -5.22
N ALA A 17 18.94 -9.23 -6.27
CA ALA A 17 18.39 -10.44 -6.89
C ALA A 17 18.27 -11.59 -5.87
N GLU A 18 19.31 -11.84 -5.09
CA GLU A 18 19.29 -12.88 -4.05
C GLU A 18 18.26 -12.59 -2.95
N ARG A 19 18.10 -11.33 -2.54
CA ARG A 19 17.06 -10.94 -1.56
C ARG A 19 15.65 -11.14 -2.10
N VAL A 20 15.42 -10.79 -3.36
CA VAL A 20 14.13 -10.99 -4.04
C VAL A 20 13.82 -12.48 -4.17
N SER A 21 14.77 -13.30 -4.64
CA SER A 21 14.62 -14.76 -4.70
C SER A 21 14.33 -15.37 -3.32
N ALA A 22 15.02 -14.90 -2.28
CA ALA A 22 14.79 -15.35 -0.91
C ALA A 22 13.41 -14.95 -0.38
N LEU A 23 12.92 -13.74 -0.69
CA LEU A 23 11.57 -13.31 -0.33
C LEU A 23 10.50 -14.14 -1.05
N ILE A 24 10.65 -14.37 -2.35
CA ILE A 24 9.74 -15.20 -3.13
C ILE A 24 9.66 -16.61 -2.52
N GLY A 25 10.81 -17.23 -2.23
CA GLY A 25 10.86 -18.54 -1.59
C GLY A 25 10.27 -18.55 -0.17
N LEU A 26 10.60 -17.55 0.65
CA LEU A 26 10.08 -17.38 2.01
C LEU A 26 8.54 -17.36 2.04
N PHE A 27 7.93 -16.49 1.23
CA PHE A 27 6.48 -16.31 1.21
C PHE A 27 5.75 -17.46 0.51
N ALA A 28 6.38 -18.09 -0.48
CA ALA A 28 5.80 -19.25 -1.15
C ALA A 28 5.83 -20.52 -0.29
N THR A 29 6.88 -20.75 0.51
CA THR A 29 7.11 -22.09 1.11
C THR A 29 7.30 -22.13 2.62
N GLN A 30 7.61 -21.02 3.29
CA GLN A 30 8.04 -21.04 4.70
C GLN A 30 7.07 -20.36 5.67
N ARG A 31 6.23 -19.44 5.18
CA ARG A 31 5.26 -18.72 6.03
C ARG A 31 3.94 -19.47 6.14
N ARG A 32 3.22 -19.54 5.01
CA ARG A 32 1.85 -20.06 4.92
C ARG A 32 1.82 -21.30 4.01
N VAL A 33 0.80 -22.13 4.19
CA VAL A 33 0.52 -23.26 3.28
C VAL A 33 -0.35 -22.77 2.11
N GLU A 34 -0.20 -23.36 0.93
CA GLU A 34 -0.86 -22.93 -0.31
C GLU A 34 -2.40 -22.88 -0.24
N ASP A 35 -3.01 -23.69 0.63
CA ASP A 35 -4.47 -23.74 0.82
C ASP A 35 -5.00 -22.67 1.79
N ASP A 36 -4.13 -21.87 2.40
CA ASP A 36 -4.51 -20.71 3.23
C ASP A 36 -4.78 -19.49 2.35
N VAL A 37 -5.92 -18.82 2.53
CA VAL A 37 -6.23 -17.56 1.82
C VAL A 37 -5.17 -16.48 2.07
N PHE A 38 -4.52 -16.49 3.24
CA PHE A 38 -3.42 -15.58 3.53
C PHE A 38 -2.17 -15.88 2.68
N TRP A 39 -1.96 -17.13 2.25
CA TRP A 39 -0.91 -17.44 1.29
C TRP A 39 -1.15 -16.76 -0.06
N LEU A 40 -2.38 -16.82 -0.57
CA LEU A 40 -2.75 -16.14 -1.82
C LEU A 40 -2.51 -14.63 -1.70
N LYS A 41 -2.96 -14.03 -0.60
CA LYS A 41 -2.80 -12.59 -0.34
C LYS A 41 -1.33 -12.19 -0.28
N GLU A 42 -0.54 -12.83 0.58
CA GLU A 42 0.87 -12.49 0.78
C GLU A 42 1.69 -12.62 -0.52
N ASN A 43 1.45 -13.70 -1.29
CA ASN A 43 2.17 -13.92 -2.55
C ASN A 43 1.69 -12.98 -3.66
N ALA A 44 0.38 -12.71 -3.77
CA ALA A 44 -0.14 -11.77 -4.74
C ALA A 44 0.41 -10.36 -4.52
N GLU A 45 0.49 -9.91 -3.26
CA GLU A 45 1.06 -8.59 -2.93
C GLU A 45 2.54 -8.49 -3.31
N LEU A 46 3.37 -9.47 -2.90
CA LEU A 46 4.79 -9.45 -3.25
C LEU A 46 5.02 -9.44 -4.77
N LEU A 47 4.37 -10.37 -5.48
CA LEU A 47 4.57 -10.50 -6.93
C LEU A 47 4.01 -9.28 -7.67
N ASN A 48 2.88 -8.72 -7.23
CA ASN A 48 2.34 -7.49 -7.80
C ASN A 48 3.30 -6.31 -7.62
N ILE A 49 3.92 -6.16 -6.45
CA ILE A 49 4.92 -5.10 -6.20
C ILE A 49 6.11 -5.28 -7.13
N LEU A 50 6.66 -6.49 -7.24
CA LEU A 50 7.78 -6.76 -8.15
C LEU A 50 7.42 -6.44 -9.61
N GLU A 51 6.21 -6.81 -10.03
CA GLU A 51 5.70 -6.61 -11.38
C GLU A 51 5.49 -5.13 -11.70
N CYS A 52 4.80 -4.38 -10.85
CA CYS A 52 4.47 -2.98 -11.13
C CYS A 52 5.65 -2.02 -10.95
N THR A 53 6.65 -2.40 -10.14
CA THR A 53 7.88 -1.60 -9.97
C THR A 53 8.97 -1.95 -10.98
N GLY A 54 8.79 -3.02 -11.77
CA GLY A 54 9.79 -3.48 -12.74
C GLY A 54 11.07 -4.04 -12.08
N ILE A 55 11.01 -4.42 -10.81
CA ILE A 55 12.14 -5.09 -10.15
C ILE A 55 12.40 -6.42 -10.86
N SER A 56 13.64 -6.60 -11.34
CA SER A 56 14.03 -7.82 -12.05
C SER A 56 13.92 -9.04 -11.14
N VAL A 57 13.19 -10.05 -11.61
CA VAL A 57 13.05 -11.36 -10.97
C VAL A 57 13.77 -12.39 -11.85
N ASP A 58 14.56 -13.27 -11.25
CA ASP A 58 15.07 -14.44 -11.95
C ASP A 58 13.89 -15.42 -12.17
N PRO A 59 13.56 -15.80 -13.43
CA PRO A 59 12.48 -16.73 -13.71
C PRO A 59 12.58 -18.05 -12.94
N ALA A 60 13.79 -18.52 -12.61
CA ALA A 60 13.99 -19.72 -11.80
C ALA A 60 13.43 -19.56 -10.37
N SER A 61 13.37 -18.34 -9.84
CA SER A 61 12.78 -18.05 -8.53
C SER A 61 11.27 -18.27 -8.50
N LEU A 62 10.59 -18.21 -9.65
CA LEU A 62 9.14 -18.44 -9.75
C LEU A 62 8.76 -19.92 -9.74
N ALA A 63 9.74 -20.85 -9.82
CA ALA A 63 9.48 -22.28 -9.83
C ALA A 63 8.74 -22.77 -8.57
N VAL A 64 8.89 -22.06 -7.44
CA VAL A 64 8.16 -22.37 -6.19
C VAL A 64 6.64 -22.20 -6.32
N HIS A 65 6.16 -21.47 -7.33
CA HIS A 65 4.73 -21.27 -7.62
C HIS A 65 4.18 -22.24 -8.68
N GLU A 66 4.99 -23.15 -9.24
CA GLU A 66 4.55 -24.07 -10.33
C GLU A 66 3.38 -24.96 -9.90
N GLY A 67 3.40 -25.45 -8.64
CA GLY A 67 2.32 -26.26 -8.07
C GLY A 67 0.97 -25.52 -8.06
N PHE A 68 0.98 -24.26 -7.64
CA PHE A 68 -0.21 -23.39 -7.72
C PHE A 68 -0.60 -23.12 -9.17
N TYR A 69 0.36 -22.70 -10.02
CA TYR A 69 0.10 -22.25 -11.39
C TYR A 69 -0.58 -23.34 -12.24
N THR A 70 -0.07 -24.57 -12.16
CA THR A 70 -0.63 -25.73 -12.90
C THR A 70 -2.07 -26.07 -12.51
N ARG A 71 -2.52 -25.66 -11.32
CA ARG A 71 -3.87 -25.90 -10.79
C ARG A 71 -4.74 -24.64 -10.72
N ALA A 72 -4.20 -23.48 -11.10
CA ALA A 72 -4.87 -22.19 -10.91
C ALA A 72 -6.23 -22.11 -11.63
N GLU A 73 -6.30 -22.65 -12.85
CA GLU A 73 -7.56 -22.68 -13.62
C GLU A 73 -8.62 -23.58 -12.97
N GLU A 74 -8.23 -24.78 -12.53
CA GLU A 74 -9.12 -25.69 -11.79
C GLU A 74 -9.62 -25.04 -10.49
N ARG A 75 -8.70 -24.43 -9.73
CA ARG A 75 -9.02 -23.72 -8.48
C ARG A 75 -9.99 -22.55 -8.72
N LEU A 76 -9.77 -21.76 -9.76
CA LEU A 76 -10.66 -20.64 -10.09
C LEU A 76 -12.07 -21.14 -10.46
N ARG A 77 -12.18 -22.20 -11.26
CA ARG A 77 -13.47 -22.79 -11.64
C ARG A 77 -14.21 -23.35 -10.43
N PHE A 78 -13.50 -23.95 -9.49
CA PHE A 78 -14.09 -24.55 -8.28
C PHE A 78 -14.44 -23.50 -7.22
N PHE A 79 -13.63 -22.46 -7.07
CA PHE A 79 -13.84 -21.36 -6.11
C PHE A 79 -13.96 -19.99 -6.80
N PRO A 80 -15.02 -19.77 -7.61
CA PRO A 80 -15.17 -18.54 -8.39
C PRO A 80 -15.26 -17.29 -7.51
N GLN A 81 -15.65 -17.39 -6.23
CA GLN A 81 -15.65 -16.25 -5.31
C GLN A 81 -14.27 -15.66 -5.02
N TYR A 82 -13.18 -16.41 -5.29
CA TYR A 82 -11.79 -15.96 -5.11
C TYR A 82 -11.11 -15.61 -6.43
N TYR A 83 -11.85 -15.50 -7.55
CA TYR A 83 -11.27 -15.35 -8.88
C TYR A 83 -10.30 -14.17 -8.98
N ARG A 84 -10.57 -13.02 -8.34
CA ARG A 84 -9.66 -11.85 -8.38
C ARG A 84 -8.29 -12.16 -7.80
N PHE A 85 -8.22 -12.86 -6.67
CA PHE A 85 -6.95 -13.26 -6.05
C PHE A 85 -6.20 -14.26 -6.92
N ILE A 86 -6.89 -15.31 -7.38
CA ILE A 86 -6.26 -16.37 -8.17
C ILE A 86 -5.80 -15.81 -9.52
N LEU A 87 -6.64 -15.03 -10.20
CA LEU A 87 -6.33 -14.39 -11.47
C LEU A 87 -5.20 -13.36 -11.33
N SER A 88 -5.22 -12.51 -10.30
CA SER A 88 -4.13 -11.55 -10.07
C SER A 88 -2.79 -12.25 -9.90
N LEU A 89 -2.74 -13.28 -9.03
CA LEU A 89 -1.53 -14.04 -8.78
C LEU A 89 -1.01 -14.74 -10.05
N THR A 90 -1.89 -15.41 -10.81
CA THR A 90 -1.52 -16.05 -12.09
C THR A 90 -0.98 -15.05 -13.09
N LEU A 91 -1.64 -13.90 -13.26
CA LEU A 91 -1.22 -12.88 -14.22
C LEU A 91 0.12 -12.24 -13.83
N ASP A 92 0.38 -12.04 -12.53
CA ASP A 92 1.66 -11.50 -12.05
C ASP A 92 2.81 -12.50 -12.21
N ILE A 93 2.56 -13.79 -11.94
CA ILE A 93 3.53 -14.87 -12.22
C ILE A 93 3.91 -14.92 -13.71
N GLU A 94 2.93 -14.81 -14.61
CA GLU A 94 3.17 -14.77 -16.06
C GLU A 94 3.93 -13.52 -16.49
N ALA A 95 3.53 -12.35 -15.97
CA ALA A 95 4.17 -11.06 -16.28
C ALA A 95 5.63 -11.00 -15.80
N LEU A 96 5.95 -11.68 -14.69
CA LEU A 96 7.31 -11.79 -14.16
C LEU A 96 8.19 -12.83 -14.91
N GLY A 97 7.61 -13.60 -15.84
CA GLY A 97 8.37 -14.42 -16.78
C GLY A 97 8.11 -15.92 -16.74
N MET A 98 7.17 -16.41 -15.93
CA MET A 98 6.72 -17.81 -16.04
C MET A 98 5.96 -17.98 -17.36
N LYS A 99 6.32 -19.00 -18.14
CA LYS A 99 5.68 -19.26 -19.43
C LYS A 99 4.34 -19.95 -19.24
N GLY A 100 3.35 -19.49 -20.01
CA GLY A 100 2.04 -20.10 -20.13
C GLY A 100 0.98 -19.07 -20.46
N ASP A 101 -0.26 -19.54 -20.50
CA ASP A 101 -1.46 -18.83 -20.96
C ASP A 101 -2.67 -19.11 -20.03
N ALA A 102 -2.42 -19.63 -18.82
CA ALA A 102 -3.46 -19.89 -17.84
C ALA A 102 -4.22 -18.61 -17.47
N GLY A 103 -3.53 -17.48 -17.31
CA GLY A 103 -4.14 -16.19 -17.02
C GLY A 103 -5.10 -15.72 -18.12
N GLU A 104 -4.80 -16.00 -19.39
CA GLU A 104 -5.69 -15.70 -20.52
C GLU A 104 -6.96 -16.55 -20.47
N ARG A 105 -6.83 -17.87 -20.32
CA ARG A 105 -7.99 -18.78 -20.20
C ARG A 105 -8.85 -18.45 -18.98
N MET A 106 -8.23 -18.10 -17.86
CA MET A 106 -8.92 -17.70 -16.64
C MET A 106 -9.68 -16.37 -16.81
N ALA A 107 -9.10 -15.40 -17.51
CA ALA A 107 -9.79 -14.14 -17.82
C ALA A 107 -11.00 -14.36 -18.72
N HIS A 108 -10.87 -15.20 -19.77
CA HIS A 108 -12.00 -15.61 -20.60
C HIS A 108 -13.10 -16.31 -19.80
N PHE A 109 -12.74 -17.29 -18.96
CA PHE A 109 -13.72 -17.97 -18.11
C PHE A 109 -14.44 -16.98 -17.18
N ALA A 110 -13.71 -16.07 -16.53
CA ALA A 110 -14.30 -15.09 -15.62
C ALA A 110 -15.28 -14.15 -16.32
N ALA A 111 -14.96 -13.74 -17.56
CA ALA A 111 -15.84 -12.93 -18.39
C ALA A 111 -17.07 -13.72 -18.88
N ASP A 112 -16.88 -14.95 -19.37
CA ASP A 112 -17.97 -15.81 -19.86
C ASP A 112 -18.96 -16.18 -18.75
N GLN A 113 -18.51 -16.30 -17.51
CA GLN A 113 -19.36 -16.55 -16.35
C GLN A 113 -19.96 -15.28 -15.73
N GLY A 114 -19.63 -14.09 -16.23
CA GLY A 114 -20.12 -12.83 -15.69
C GLY A 114 -19.69 -12.60 -14.23
N LEU A 115 -18.49 -13.03 -13.82
CA LEU A 115 -18.08 -12.95 -12.40
C LEU A 115 -18.00 -11.51 -11.90
N ALA A 116 -17.68 -10.56 -12.78
CA ALA A 116 -17.62 -9.14 -12.44
C ALA A 116 -19.00 -8.53 -12.11
N ASP A 117 -20.09 -9.12 -12.60
CA ASP A 117 -21.46 -8.64 -12.33
C ASP A 117 -21.87 -8.87 -10.87
N ALA A 118 -21.27 -9.87 -10.22
CA ALA A 118 -21.51 -10.23 -8.82
C ALA A 118 -20.76 -9.35 -7.82
N GLU A 119 -19.89 -8.44 -8.28
CA GLU A 119 -19.12 -7.57 -7.38
C GLU A 119 -20.03 -6.59 -6.62
N LEU A 120 -19.73 -6.36 -5.34
CA LEU A 120 -20.60 -5.58 -4.47
C LEU A 120 -20.37 -4.08 -4.59
N SER A 121 -19.17 -3.65 -4.97
CA SER A 121 -18.79 -2.24 -5.05
C SER A 121 -18.14 -1.87 -6.38
N ASP A 122 -18.18 -0.58 -6.71
CA ASP A 122 -17.47 -0.02 -7.85
C ASP A 122 -15.95 -0.28 -7.76
N LEU A 123 -15.39 -0.28 -6.55
CA LEU A 123 -13.97 -0.56 -6.37
C LEU A 123 -13.62 -2.00 -6.79
N GLN A 124 -14.45 -2.96 -6.38
CA GLN A 124 -14.26 -4.37 -6.75
C GLN A 124 -14.49 -4.59 -8.25
N ARG A 125 -15.46 -3.91 -8.85
CA ARG A 125 -15.68 -3.90 -10.30
C ARG A 125 -14.48 -3.35 -11.07
N ALA A 126 -13.85 -2.29 -10.57
CA ALA A 126 -12.67 -1.70 -11.20
C ALA A 126 -11.46 -2.62 -11.12
N GLU A 127 -11.27 -3.31 -10.00
CA GLU A 127 -10.23 -4.35 -9.89
C GLU A 127 -10.47 -5.47 -10.91
N ALA A 128 -11.71 -5.98 -10.98
CA ALA A 128 -12.09 -7.02 -11.94
C ALA A 128 -11.82 -6.61 -13.39
N ARG A 129 -12.27 -5.40 -13.78
CA ARG A 129 -11.99 -4.82 -15.09
C ARG A 129 -10.49 -4.72 -15.35
N ARG A 130 -9.72 -4.17 -14.40
CA ARG A 130 -8.26 -4.03 -14.54
C ARG A 130 -7.59 -5.39 -14.78
N LEU A 131 -7.95 -6.41 -14.00
CA LEU A 131 -7.35 -7.75 -14.13
C LEU A 131 -7.61 -8.37 -15.51
N MET A 132 -8.85 -8.32 -15.99
CA MET A 132 -9.21 -8.90 -17.29
C MET A 132 -8.71 -8.06 -18.48
N MET A 133 -8.60 -6.74 -18.32
CA MET A 133 -8.02 -5.85 -19.33
C MET A 133 -6.53 -6.11 -19.59
N ARG A 134 -5.80 -6.75 -18.66
CA ARG A 134 -4.43 -7.25 -18.91
C ARG A 134 -4.37 -8.32 -20.01
N ARG A 135 -5.51 -8.86 -20.43
CA ARG A 135 -5.69 -9.78 -21.56
C ARG A 135 -6.63 -9.20 -22.62
N GLY A 136 -6.88 -7.89 -22.59
CA GLY A 136 -7.72 -7.20 -23.59
C GLY A 136 -9.22 -7.46 -23.47
N ILE A 137 -9.68 -7.98 -22.33
CA ILE A 137 -11.09 -8.31 -22.09
C ILE A 137 -11.68 -7.27 -21.13
N ASP A 138 -12.67 -6.50 -21.59
CA ASP A 138 -13.49 -5.66 -20.70
C ASP A 138 -14.71 -6.48 -20.22
N PRO A 139 -14.76 -6.87 -18.95
CA PRO A 139 -15.85 -7.70 -18.42
C PRO A 139 -17.12 -6.89 -18.11
N LEU A 140 -17.07 -5.56 -18.25
CA LEU A 140 -18.14 -4.67 -17.80
C LEU A 140 -18.54 -3.72 -18.92
N ASN A 141 -19.81 -3.75 -19.33
CA ASN A 141 -20.39 -2.71 -20.19
C ASN A 141 -20.83 -1.47 -19.37
N ASP A 142 -19.93 -0.94 -18.53
CA ASP A 142 -20.19 0.20 -17.64
C ASP A 142 -19.21 1.35 -17.91
N PRO A 143 -19.52 2.26 -18.85
CA PRO A 143 -18.67 3.40 -19.15
C PRO A 143 -18.60 4.42 -18.00
N GLY A 144 -19.54 4.39 -17.05
CA GLY A 144 -19.61 5.35 -15.95
C GLY A 144 -18.81 4.96 -14.71
N LEU A 145 -18.24 3.75 -14.67
CA LEU A 145 -17.53 3.23 -13.49
C LEU A 145 -16.40 4.16 -13.04
N ASP A 146 -15.50 4.53 -13.95
CA ASP A 146 -14.35 5.37 -13.63
C ASP A 146 -14.79 6.76 -13.12
N ASP A 147 -15.87 7.30 -13.66
CA ASP A 147 -16.40 8.60 -13.26
C ASP A 147 -16.97 8.57 -11.84
N ARG A 148 -17.65 7.48 -11.45
CA ARG A 148 -18.13 7.30 -10.07
C ARG A 148 -16.97 7.17 -9.09
N LEU A 149 -15.89 6.48 -9.48
CA LEU A 149 -14.67 6.37 -8.66
C LEU A 149 -13.97 7.72 -8.49
N ARG A 150 -13.79 8.48 -9.58
CA ARG A 150 -13.24 9.85 -9.51
C ARG A 150 -14.13 10.77 -8.67
N ALA A 151 -15.46 10.63 -8.78
CA ALA A 151 -16.41 11.42 -8.00
C ALA A 151 -16.33 11.10 -6.51
N PHE A 152 -16.16 9.84 -6.11
CA PHE A 152 -15.91 9.47 -4.72
C PHE A 152 -14.57 10.03 -4.23
N ALA A 153 -13.50 9.84 -5.01
CA ALA A 153 -12.16 10.33 -4.68
C ALA A 153 -12.14 11.86 -4.51
N ALA A 154 -12.96 12.59 -5.27
CA ALA A 154 -13.10 14.05 -5.21
C ALA A 154 -13.77 14.60 -3.95
N ARG A 155 -14.31 13.76 -3.04
CA ARG A 155 -15.01 14.18 -1.82
C ARG A 155 -14.05 14.53 -0.68
N ASP A 156 -13.19 15.52 -0.90
CA ASP A 156 -12.17 16.00 0.05
C ASP A 156 -12.63 16.09 1.52
N ARG A 157 -13.83 16.62 1.79
CA ARG A 157 -14.38 16.72 3.16
C ARG A 157 -14.50 15.37 3.87
N THR A 158 -14.74 14.29 3.13
CA THR A 158 -14.76 12.92 3.68
C THR A 158 -13.39 12.50 4.21
N PHE A 159 -12.31 12.99 3.60
CA PHE A 159 -10.93 12.62 3.91
C PHE A 159 -10.25 13.56 4.91
N ALA A 160 -10.90 14.66 5.29
CA ALA A 160 -10.47 15.50 6.41
C ALA A 160 -10.73 14.85 7.79
N LEU A 161 -11.44 13.72 7.84
CA LEU A 161 -11.77 13.00 9.06
C LEU A 161 -11.05 11.65 9.10
N PRO A 162 -10.63 11.16 10.28
CA PRO A 162 -10.09 9.81 10.43
C PRO A 162 -11.08 8.73 10.00
N ASN A 163 -10.87 8.19 8.80
CA ASN A 163 -11.60 7.05 8.26
C ASN A 163 -10.65 6.17 7.46
N LYS A 164 -9.99 5.24 8.17
CA LYS A 164 -8.97 4.36 7.60
C LYS A 164 -9.50 3.56 6.40
N LYS A 165 -10.74 3.07 6.45
CA LYS A 165 -11.35 2.32 5.34
C LYS A 165 -11.46 3.19 4.08
N ALA A 166 -12.04 4.38 4.20
CA ALA A 166 -12.19 5.28 3.06
C ALA A 166 -10.82 5.67 2.47
N ALA A 167 -9.81 5.88 3.32
CA ALA A 167 -8.46 6.22 2.87
C ALA A 167 -7.80 5.10 2.02
N TYR A 168 -7.93 3.82 2.39
CA TYR A 168 -7.46 2.72 1.53
C TYR A 168 -8.29 2.59 0.24
N GLU A 169 -9.61 2.81 0.29
CA GLU A 169 -10.40 2.80 -0.93
C GLU A 169 -9.97 3.93 -1.89
N LEU A 170 -9.58 5.08 -1.36
CA LEU A 170 -9.04 6.19 -2.14
C LEU A 170 -7.71 5.83 -2.84
N THR A 171 -6.77 5.18 -2.14
CA THR A 171 -5.49 4.75 -2.74
C THR A 171 -5.72 3.69 -3.83
N HIS A 172 -6.60 2.71 -3.56
CA HIS A 172 -6.96 1.68 -4.55
C HIS A 172 -7.64 2.24 -5.80
N ILE A 173 -8.47 3.29 -5.68
CA ILE A 173 -9.01 4.01 -6.84
C ILE A 173 -7.87 4.55 -7.71
N ALA A 174 -6.89 5.21 -7.12
CA ALA A 174 -5.75 5.73 -7.85
C ALA A 174 -4.97 4.59 -8.53
N TYR A 175 -4.77 3.45 -7.86
CA TYR A 175 -4.06 2.29 -8.41
C TYR A 175 -4.80 1.66 -9.58
N TYR A 176 -6.11 1.42 -9.47
CA TYR A 176 -6.85 0.77 -10.56
C TYR A 176 -7.03 1.70 -11.75
N LEU A 177 -7.29 2.99 -11.53
CA LEU A 177 -7.41 3.97 -12.62
C LEU A 177 -6.07 4.20 -13.32
N SER A 178 -4.95 4.23 -12.59
CA SER A 178 -3.61 4.37 -13.15
C SER A 178 -3.00 3.07 -13.67
N GLU A 179 -3.70 1.94 -13.50
CA GLU A 179 -3.20 0.62 -13.83
C GLU A 179 -1.86 0.31 -13.12
N TYR A 180 -1.80 0.68 -11.83
CA TYR A 180 -0.60 0.67 -10.97
C TYR A 180 0.54 1.50 -11.58
N GLY A 181 0.22 2.75 -11.96
CA GLY A 181 1.20 3.74 -12.43
C GLY A 181 1.55 3.70 -13.92
N ARG A 182 0.93 2.82 -14.72
CA ARG A 182 1.20 2.71 -16.17
C ARG A 182 0.54 3.81 -17.01
N ARG A 183 -0.50 4.45 -16.48
CA ARG A 183 -1.24 5.51 -17.17
C ARG A 183 -1.73 6.58 -16.19
N ASP A 184 -2.02 7.76 -16.73
CA ASP A 184 -2.62 8.84 -15.96
C ASP A 184 -4.04 8.45 -15.50
N PRO A 185 -4.32 8.40 -14.18
CA PRO A 185 -5.65 8.09 -13.64
C PRO A 185 -6.68 9.20 -13.93
N ARG A 186 -6.23 10.38 -14.36
CA ARG A 186 -7.03 11.60 -14.60
C ARG A 186 -7.81 12.00 -13.36
N LEU A 187 -7.16 11.98 -12.20
CA LEU A 187 -7.77 12.41 -10.95
C LEU A 187 -8.01 13.93 -10.98
N PRO A 188 -9.21 14.42 -10.60
CA PRO A 188 -9.42 15.85 -10.47
C PRO A 188 -8.60 16.41 -9.30
N GLN A 189 -8.31 17.71 -9.31
CA GLN A 189 -7.55 18.38 -8.25
C GLN A 189 -8.16 18.18 -6.84
N SER A 190 -9.48 18.07 -6.74
CA SER A 190 -10.16 17.74 -5.48
C SER A 190 -9.80 16.36 -4.96
N ALA A 191 -9.56 15.37 -5.83
CA ALA A 191 -9.10 14.04 -5.44
C ALA A 191 -7.62 14.04 -5.02
N VAL A 192 -6.79 14.86 -5.67
CA VAL A 192 -5.41 15.10 -5.19
C VAL A 192 -5.43 15.72 -3.79
N ARG A 193 -6.30 16.69 -3.54
CA ARG A 193 -6.49 17.25 -2.20
C ARG A 193 -6.99 16.21 -1.19
N SER A 194 -7.88 15.30 -1.58
CA SER A 194 -8.29 14.16 -0.74
C SER A 194 -7.10 13.28 -0.35
N LEU A 195 -6.18 12.99 -1.28
CA LEU A 195 -4.95 12.24 -0.99
C LEU A 195 -4.09 12.98 0.05
N HIS A 196 -3.93 14.30 -0.08
CA HIS A 196 -3.22 15.09 0.94
C HIS A 196 -3.91 15.07 2.31
N PHE A 197 -5.24 15.15 2.37
CA PHE A 197 -5.98 15.10 3.64
C PHE A 197 -5.86 13.72 4.31
N ALA A 198 -6.00 12.65 3.53
CA ALA A 198 -5.77 11.30 4.00
C ALA A 198 -4.31 11.12 4.46
N GLY A 199 -3.35 11.73 3.74
CA GLY A 199 -1.92 11.63 4.04
C GLY A 199 -1.55 12.32 5.35
N LEU A 200 -2.12 13.50 5.59
CA LEU A 200 -2.01 14.20 6.88
C LEU A 200 -2.56 13.35 8.02
N THR A 201 -3.71 12.72 7.81
CA THR A 201 -4.30 11.79 8.81
C THR A 201 -3.38 10.60 9.06
N ALA A 202 -2.88 9.94 8.01
CA ALA A 202 -2.00 8.78 8.11
C ALA A 202 -0.68 9.13 8.81
N PHE A 203 -0.11 10.31 8.50
CA PHE A 203 1.09 10.82 9.15
C PHE A 203 0.84 11.11 10.63
N LEU A 204 -0.26 11.77 11.00
CA LEU A 204 -0.64 11.99 12.40
C LEU A 204 -0.98 10.69 13.15
N GLU A 205 -1.47 9.66 12.45
CA GLU A 205 -1.67 8.31 13.01
C GLU A 205 -0.36 7.53 13.14
N GLN A 206 0.73 8.01 12.54
CA GLN A 206 2.00 7.27 12.41
C GLN A 206 1.82 5.92 11.68
N ASN A 207 0.89 5.89 10.74
CA ASN A 207 0.50 4.74 9.94
C ASN A 207 1.31 4.73 8.63
N ALA A 208 2.45 4.03 8.64
CA ALA A 208 3.38 4.03 7.50
C ALA A 208 2.83 3.26 6.30
N ASP A 209 2.03 2.23 6.56
CA ASP A 209 1.34 1.47 5.54
C ASP A 209 0.48 2.38 4.66
N LEU A 210 -0.50 3.05 5.27
CA LEU A 210 -1.40 3.96 4.56
C LEU A 210 -0.67 5.18 3.98
N LEU A 211 0.32 5.74 4.69
CA LEU A 211 1.06 6.89 4.19
C LEU A 211 1.88 6.54 2.95
N ALA A 212 2.51 5.36 2.93
CA ALA A 212 3.23 4.87 1.75
C ALA A 212 2.29 4.72 0.56
N GLU A 213 1.11 4.14 0.78
CA GLU A 213 0.10 4.04 -0.27
C GLU A 213 -0.33 5.39 -0.84
N ILE A 214 -0.53 6.39 0.03
CA ILE A 214 -0.91 7.73 -0.38
C ILE A 214 0.19 8.40 -1.18
N CYS A 215 1.45 8.25 -0.78
CA CYS A 215 2.59 8.76 -1.55
C CYS A 215 2.67 8.10 -2.92
N ILE A 216 2.46 6.79 -3.02
CA ILE A 216 2.43 6.08 -4.32
C ILE A 216 1.28 6.58 -5.18
N ALA A 217 0.08 6.74 -4.61
CA ALA A 217 -1.10 7.25 -5.31
C ALA A 217 -0.90 8.67 -5.84
N LEU A 218 -0.24 9.56 -5.07
CA LEU A 218 0.16 10.90 -5.52
C LEU A 218 1.11 10.81 -6.72
N ILE A 219 2.15 9.96 -6.65
CA ILE A 219 3.11 9.78 -7.75
C ILE A 219 2.41 9.26 -9.01
N HIS A 220 1.52 8.27 -8.88
CA HIS A 220 0.74 7.75 -10.02
C HIS A 220 -0.22 8.79 -10.62
N ALA A 221 -0.64 9.78 -9.83
CA ALA A 221 -1.41 10.93 -10.32
C ALA A 221 -0.55 12.05 -10.93
N GLY A 222 0.78 11.87 -11.01
CA GLY A 222 1.71 12.87 -11.50
C GLY A 222 2.07 13.96 -10.48
N GLU A 223 1.71 13.76 -9.21
CA GLU A 223 2.00 14.69 -8.12
C GLU A 223 3.28 14.32 -7.38
N THR A 224 3.89 15.30 -6.72
CA THR A 224 5.05 15.08 -5.84
C THR A 224 4.58 14.97 -4.39
N PRO A 225 4.77 13.82 -3.71
CA PRO A 225 4.46 13.71 -2.29
C PRO A 225 5.30 14.67 -1.45
N PRO A 226 4.80 15.13 -0.29
CA PRO A 226 5.61 15.86 0.68
C PRO A 226 6.92 15.15 1.02
N GLU A 227 8.03 15.89 0.95
CA GLU A 227 9.38 15.37 1.25
C GLU A 227 9.45 14.81 2.67
N ILE A 228 8.85 15.51 3.64
CA ILE A 228 8.77 15.08 5.04
C ILE A 228 8.16 13.68 5.19
N TRP A 229 7.12 13.37 4.41
CA TRP A 229 6.46 12.05 4.46
C TRP A 229 7.37 10.98 3.86
N THR A 230 7.99 11.27 2.72
CA THR A 230 8.91 10.38 2.01
C THR A 230 10.13 10.06 2.86
N ASP A 231 10.73 11.05 3.52
CA ASP A 231 11.87 10.89 4.42
C ASP A 231 11.52 10.06 5.65
N TRP A 232 10.37 10.36 6.25
CA TRP A 232 9.86 9.59 7.39
C TRP A 232 9.61 8.13 7.00
N LEU A 233 8.98 7.86 5.85
CA LEU A 233 8.80 6.51 5.31
C LEU A 233 10.14 5.81 5.07
N GLY A 234 11.13 6.53 4.54
CA GLY A 234 12.49 6.00 4.39
C GLY A 234 13.11 5.58 5.72
N ALA A 235 12.90 6.35 6.79
CA ALA A 235 13.34 5.99 8.13
C ALA A 235 12.56 4.77 8.69
N GLN A 236 11.24 4.73 8.49
CA GLN A 236 10.41 3.59 8.92
C GLN A 236 10.83 2.30 8.22
N THR A 237 11.05 2.35 6.91
CA THR A 237 11.49 1.21 6.08
C THR A 237 12.81 0.62 6.59
N ARG A 238 13.77 1.48 6.97
CA ARG A 238 15.05 1.06 7.54
C ARG A 238 14.95 0.52 8.98
N GLY A 239 13.86 0.85 9.68
CA GLY A 239 13.61 0.46 11.06
C GLY A 239 13.00 -0.92 11.22
N PHE A 240 12.66 -1.62 10.13
CA PHE A 240 12.14 -2.98 10.19
C PHE A 240 13.17 -3.99 10.71
N ALA A 241 12.71 -4.88 11.58
CA ALA A 241 13.45 -6.01 12.07
C ALA A 241 12.80 -7.32 11.59
N THR A 242 13.59 -8.40 11.60
CA THR A 242 13.13 -9.75 11.24
C THR A 242 13.50 -10.74 12.32
N GLU A 243 12.57 -11.63 12.67
CA GLU A 243 12.82 -12.79 13.53
C GLU A 243 12.48 -14.06 12.77
N SER A 244 13.43 -15.01 12.71
CA SER A 244 13.29 -16.27 11.96
C SER A 244 13.34 -17.49 12.87
N GLY A 245 12.55 -18.51 12.56
CA GLY A 245 12.55 -19.79 13.25
C GLY A 245 11.25 -20.59 13.06
N PRO A 246 11.27 -21.91 13.29
CA PRO A 246 10.14 -22.80 12.95
C PRO A 246 8.83 -22.49 13.68
N GLY A 247 8.89 -21.76 14.80
CA GLY A 247 7.72 -21.43 15.64
C GLY A 247 7.33 -19.95 15.66
N VAL A 248 7.96 -19.07 14.86
CA VAL A 248 7.68 -17.62 14.95
C VAL A 248 6.24 -17.33 14.53
N PRO A 249 5.46 -16.54 15.30
CA PRO A 249 4.09 -16.21 14.92
C PRO A 249 4.06 -15.32 13.67
N LEU A 250 3.03 -15.50 12.84
CA LEU A 250 2.83 -14.74 11.59
C LEU A 250 1.76 -13.66 11.70
N GLN A 251 1.46 -13.23 12.93
CA GLN A 251 0.76 -11.99 13.16
C GLN A 251 1.82 -10.91 13.28
N ASP A 252 2.15 -10.30 12.14
CA ASP A 252 3.31 -9.43 11.98
C ASP A 252 3.00 -8.26 11.03
N ASP A 253 3.98 -7.39 10.80
CA ASP A 253 3.84 -6.16 10.01
C ASP A 253 4.32 -6.33 8.55
N TYR A 254 4.18 -7.53 7.97
CA TYR A 254 4.70 -7.82 6.61
C TYR A 254 4.08 -6.91 5.52
N HIS A 255 2.79 -6.56 5.65
CA HIS A 255 2.10 -5.71 4.67
C HIS A 255 2.71 -4.30 4.68
N GLU A 256 2.90 -3.72 5.86
CA GLU A 256 3.58 -2.42 5.99
C GLU A 256 5.02 -2.50 5.45
N PHE A 257 5.73 -3.59 5.71
CA PHE A 257 7.05 -3.84 5.13
C PHE A 257 7.00 -3.83 3.58
N PHE A 258 6.05 -4.52 2.97
CA PHE A 258 5.88 -4.56 1.52
C PHE A 258 5.55 -3.20 0.93
N VAL A 259 4.53 -2.52 1.44
CA VAL A 259 4.10 -1.22 0.90
C VAL A 259 5.18 -0.15 1.10
N CYS A 260 5.90 -0.16 2.22
CA CYS A 260 7.05 0.73 2.42
C CYS A 260 8.16 0.49 1.39
N ASN A 261 8.43 -0.77 1.04
CA ASN A 261 9.39 -1.12 -0.01
C ASN A 261 8.87 -0.83 -1.42
N TRP A 262 7.56 -0.91 -1.66
CA TRP A 262 6.94 -0.45 -2.90
C TRP A 262 7.11 1.06 -3.08
N HIS A 263 6.87 1.85 -2.03
CA HIS A 263 7.13 3.28 -2.04
C HIS A 263 8.62 3.55 -2.31
N ALA A 264 9.54 2.86 -1.62
CA ALA A 264 10.97 2.98 -1.85
C ALA A 264 11.35 2.69 -3.32
N ALA A 265 10.80 1.63 -3.92
CA ALA A 265 11.00 1.32 -5.34
C ALA A 265 10.50 2.46 -6.25
N THR A 266 9.30 2.99 -5.95
CA THR A 266 8.62 4.03 -6.73
C THR A 266 9.42 5.34 -6.76
N VAL A 267 10.09 5.68 -5.65
CA VAL A 267 10.96 6.88 -5.55
C VAL A 267 12.41 6.61 -5.92
N GLY A 268 12.76 5.41 -6.41
CA GLY A 268 14.12 5.03 -6.80
C GLY A 268 15.09 4.81 -5.64
N ALA A 269 14.58 4.60 -4.42
CA ALA A 269 15.38 4.28 -3.24
C ALA A 269 15.70 2.77 -3.16
N PRO A 270 16.76 2.39 -2.41
CA PRO A 270 17.08 0.98 -2.21
C PRO A 270 15.97 0.19 -1.49
N VAL A 271 15.59 -0.96 -2.04
CA VAL A 271 14.51 -1.82 -1.54
C VAL A 271 15.01 -3.09 -0.83
N PHE A 272 14.15 -3.66 0.01
CA PHE A 272 14.30 -4.93 0.71
C PHE A 272 15.64 -5.05 1.45
N ARG A 273 16.09 -3.99 2.11
CA ARG A 273 17.41 -3.93 2.78
C ARG A 273 17.42 -4.59 4.16
N ILE A 274 17.00 -5.85 4.21
CA ILE A 274 17.00 -6.69 5.40
C ILE A 274 17.72 -8.02 5.13
N PRO A 275 18.25 -8.70 6.15
CA PRO A 275 18.65 -10.10 6.03
C PRO A 275 17.40 -10.94 5.76
N VAL A 276 17.40 -11.72 4.68
CA VAL A 276 16.33 -12.67 4.37
C VAL A 276 16.95 -14.05 4.29
N ALA A 277 16.41 -14.98 5.07
CA ALA A 277 16.77 -16.39 5.05
C ALA A 277 15.58 -17.23 4.56
N MET A 278 15.87 -18.41 4.02
CA MET A 278 14.85 -19.39 3.59
C MET A 278 14.28 -20.16 4.78
N GLU A 279 13.79 -19.45 5.78
CA GLU A 279 13.20 -19.99 7.00
C GLU A 279 11.93 -19.21 7.33
N ARG A 280 11.02 -19.76 8.14
CA ARG A 280 9.84 -19.00 8.58
C ARG A 280 10.28 -17.72 9.28
N THR A 281 9.91 -16.56 8.73
CA THR A 281 10.32 -15.24 9.22
C THR A 281 9.11 -14.37 9.51
N ARG A 282 9.14 -13.61 10.60
CA ARG A 282 8.22 -12.50 10.87
C ARG A 282 8.89 -11.13 10.67
N PHE A 283 8.09 -10.12 10.35
CA PHE A 283 8.53 -8.74 10.13
C PHE A 283 7.96 -7.81 11.20
N ASP A 284 8.83 -7.11 11.93
CA ASP A 284 8.41 -6.22 13.01
C ASP A 284 8.80 -4.78 12.68
N ARG A 285 7.82 -3.88 12.73
CA ARG A 285 8.12 -2.44 12.66
C ARG A 285 8.55 -1.93 14.04
N ALA A 286 9.26 -0.79 14.06
CA ALA A 286 9.57 -0.10 15.31
C ALA A 286 8.29 0.41 16.01
N ALA A 287 8.33 0.47 17.34
CA ALA A 287 7.25 1.09 18.13
C ALA A 287 7.10 2.58 17.78
N ARG A 288 5.85 3.06 17.73
CA ARG A 288 5.52 4.44 17.35
C ARG A 288 4.54 5.06 18.37
N PRO A 289 4.61 6.39 18.57
CA PRO A 289 3.60 7.10 19.35
C PRO A 289 2.24 7.08 18.64
N ALA A 290 1.16 7.39 19.38
CA ALA A 290 -0.21 7.47 18.85
C ALA A 290 -0.82 8.89 19.00
N PRO A 291 -0.24 9.92 18.36
CA PRO A 291 -0.57 11.33 18.61
C PRO A 291 -1.99 11.70 18.16
N LEU A 292 -2.52 11.07 17.11
CA LEU A 292 -3.87 11.32 16.64
C LEU A 292 -4.95 11.11 17.72
N ARG A 293 -4.75 10.14 18.62
CA ARG A 293 -5.67 9.90 19.74
C ARG A 293 -5.68 11.09 20.70
N GLU A 294 -4.50 11.58 21.06
CA GLU A 294 -4.34 12.71 21.97
C GLU A 294 -4.93 13.99 21.38
N ILE A 295 -4.65 14.28 20.11
CA ILE A 295 -5.23 15.40 19.37
C ILE A 295 -6.76 15.31 19.34
N SER A 296 -7.30 14.12 19.07
CA SER A 296 -8.76 13.91 19.01
C SER A 296 -9.43 14.12 20.36
N LEU A 297 -8.80 13.70 21.47
CA LEU A 297 -9.29 13.93 22.82
C LEU A 297 -9.25 15.42 23.18
N ALA A 298 -8.13 16.11 22.89
CA ALA A 298 -8.02 17.55 23.12
C ALA A 298 -9.09 18.35 22.34
N LEU A 299 -9.36 17.97 21.09
CA LEU A 299 -10.46 18.56 20.32
C LEU A 299 -11.82 18.25 20.94
N MET A 300 -12.05 17.03 21.41
CA MET A 300 -13.31 16.65 22.05
C MET A 300 -13.57 17.49 23.31
N GLU A 301 -12.56 17.67 24.16
CA GLU A 301 -12.61 18.45 25.40
C GLU A 301 -12.88 19.94 25.18
N LEU A 302 -12.48 20.50 24.03
CA LEU A 302 -12.71 21.91 23.71
C LEU A 302 -14.17 22.22 23.33
N GLU A 303 -15.02 21.22 23.07
CA GLU A 303 -16.46 21.38 22.79
C GLU A 303 -16.78 22.56 21.84
N GLY A 304 -17.57 23.55 22.31
CA GLY A 304 -17.97 24.73 21.55
C GLY A 304 -16.84 25.74 21.30
N ALA A 305 -15.67 25.57 21.93
CA ALA A 305 -14.48 26.38 21.67
C ALA A 305 -13.66 25.86 20.47
N ARG A 306 -14.10 24.83 19.75
CA ARG A 306 -13.47 24.42 18.49
C ARG A 306 -13.71 25.46 17.39
N CYS A 307 -12.68 25.72 16.59
CA CYS A 307 -12.79 26.52 15.37
C CYS A 307 -11.89 25.92 14.27
N GLY A 308 -12.14 26.28 13.01
CA GLY A 308 -11.36 25.78 11.88
C GLY A 308 -9.98 26.43 11.72
N GLU A 309 -9.68 27.46 12.51
CA GLU A 309 -8.43 28.21 12.40
C GLU A 309 -7.30 27.52 13.16
N TRP A 310 -6.36 26.92 12.42
CA TRP A 310 -5.20 26.25 12.99
C TRP A 310 -4.41 27.13 13.98
N PRO A 311 -4.04 28.40 13.67
CA PRO A 311 -3.27 29.22 14.61
C PRO A 311 -3.95 29.42 15.97
N VAL A 312 -5.28 29.46 15.99
CA VAL A 312 -6.08 29.58 17.22
C VAL A 312 -6.11 28.26 17.95
N MET A 313 -6.46 27.17 17.25
CA MET A 313 -6.59 25.84 17.86
C MET A 313 -5.26 25.29 18.34
N ARG A 314 -4.15 25.55 17.64
CA ARG A 314 -2.79 25.26 18.09
C ARG A 314 -2.56 25.72 19.53
N ARG A 315 -2.86 27.00 19.82
CA ARG A 315 -2.67 27.57 21.16
C ARG A 315 -3.62 26.97 22.20
N ARG A 316 -4.84 26.63 21.79
CA ARG A 316 -5.85 26.05 22.69
C ARG A 316 -5.55 24.59 23.04
N MET A 317 -5.04 23.81 22.09
CA MET A 317 -4.73 22.40 22.29
C MET A 317 -3.38 22.20 22.98
N ALA A 318 -2.37 23.05 22.73
CA ALA A 318 -1.01 22.84 23.25
C ALA A 318 -0.91 22.50 24.75
N PRO A 319 -1.70 23.08 25.68
CA PRO A 319 -1.65 22.70 27.10
C PRO A 319 -2.14 21.27 27.40
N HIS A 320 -2.89 20.67 26.48
CA HIS A 320 -3.51 19.33 26.60
C HIS A 320 -2.75 18.25 25.83
N LEU A 321 -1.66 18.61 25.16
CA LEU A 321 -0.88 17.70 24.32
C LEU A 321 0.52 17.50 24.92
N SER A 322 1.03 16.28 24.78
CA SER A 322 2.42 15.94 25.04
C SER A 322 3.35 16.71 24.11
N PRO A 323 4.60 17.00 24.53
CA PRO A 323 5.58 17.67 23.69
C PRO A 323 5.78 16.98 22.34
N GLU A 324 5.81 15.64 22.33
CA GLU A 324 5.98 14.84 21.12
C GLU A 324 4.81 15.01 20.15
N THR A 325 3.57 15.08 20.66
CA THR A 325 2.38 15.33 19.84
C THR A 325 2.34 16.75 19.30
N VAL A 326 2.76 17.74 20.10
CA VAL A 326 2.89 19.14 19.64
C VAL A 326 3.91 19.22 18.50
N ASP A 327 5.10 18.65 18.67
CA ASP A 327 6.13 18.67 17.63
C ASP A 327 5.64 18.00 16.34
N LEU A 328 4.95 16.85 16.44
CA LEU A 328 4.47 16.16 15.27
C LEU A 328 3.36 16.94 14.52
N ILE A 329 2.41 17.56 15.21
CA ILE A 329 1.36 18.33 14.52
C ILE A 329 1.93 19.60 13.86
N GLU A 330 2.98 20.20 14.42
CA GLU A 330 3.71 21.30 13.75
C GLU A 330 4.43 20.80 12.49
N ILE A 331 5.06 19.63 12.54
CA ILE A 331 5.68 19.01 11.35
C ILE A 331 4.61 18.69 10.31
N ALA A 332 3.46 18.15 10.71
CA ALA A 332 2.34 17.90 9.81
C ALA A 332 1.85 19.19 9.15
N ALA A 333 1.74 20.28 9.92
CA ALA A 333 1.36 21.60 9.41
C ALA A 333 2.36 22.16 8.40
N ALA A 334 3.66 21.93 8.61
CA ALA A 334 4.70 22.32 7.68
C ALA A 334 4.79 21.41 6.44
N SER A 335 4.29 20.18 6.51
CA SER A 335 4.45 19.18 5.45
C SER A 335 3.53 19.37 4.24
N SER A 336 2.44 20.13 4.36
CA SER A 336 1.45 20.23 3.30
C SER A 336 0.81 21.62 3.24
N VAL A 337 0.80 22.20 2.04
CA VAL A 337 0.07 23.45 1.75
C VAL A 337 -1.44 23.33 1.99
N HIS A 338 -1.95 22.10 2.07
CA HIS A 338 -3.35 21.80 2.32
C HIS A 338 -3.71 21.67 3.80
N PHE A 339 -2.74 21.85 4.72
CA PHE A 339 -2.97 21.61 6.15
C PHE A 339 -4.08 22.46 6.75
N ASP A 340 -4.13 23.76 6.48
CA ASP A 340 -5.17 24.63 7.07
C ASP A 340 -6.58 24.20 6.62
N ALA A 341 -6.75 23.87 5.34
CA ALA A 341 -8.01 23.37 4.79
C ALA A 341 -8.38 21.98 5.34
N PHE A 342 -7.38 21.11 5.54
CA PHE A 342 -7.56 19.84 6.23
C PHE A 342 -8.05 20.07 7.66
N PHE A 343 -7.38 20.97 8.38
CA PHE A 343 -7.62 21.23 9.79
C PHE A 343 -9.01 21.82 10.03
N GLU A 344 -9.52 22.66 9.12
CA GLU A 344 -10.88 23.18 9.17
C GLU A 344 -11.93 22.05 9.29
N GLY A 345 -11.81 21.01 8.46
CA GLY A 345 -12.67 19.83 8.52
C GLY A 345 -12.38 18.92 9.70
N PHE A 346 -11.09 18.68 9.97
CA PHE A 346 -10.63 17.80 11.06
C PHE A 346 -11.04 18.30 12.45
N ALA A 347 -11.03 19.61 12.66
CA ALA A 347 -11.45 20.26 13.90
C ALA A 347 -12.96 20.16 14.13
N ARG A 348 -13.78 19.75 13.16
CA ARG A 348 -15.25 19.62 13.31
C ARG A 348 -15.89 20.88 13.89
N ALA A 349 -15.37 22.05 13.53
CA ALA A 349 -15.89 23.32 13.99
C ALA A 349 -17.29 23.55 13.42
N GLY A 350 -18.29 23.69 14.29
CA GLY A 350 -19.70 23.90 13.88
C GLY A 350 -20.54 22.63 13.72
N ALA A 351 -20.01 21.44 14.02
CA ALA A 351 -20.86 20.27 14.25
C ALA A 351 -21.31 20.29 15.73
N ALA A 352 -22.54 20.77 15.96
CA ALA A 352 -23.31 20.53 17.17
C ALA A 352 -23.98 19.17 17.12
#